data_AF-A0A4R8QBH6-F1
#
_entry.id   AF-A0A4R8QBH6-F1
#
_cell.length_a   1.000
_cell.length_b   1.000
_cell.length_c   1.000
_cell.angle_alpha   90.00
_cell.angle_beta   90.00
_cell.angle_gamma   90.00
#
_symmetry.space_group_name_H-M   'P 1'
#
loop_
_entity.id
_entity.type
_entity.pdbx_description
1 polymer ?
#
loop_
_entity_poly.entity_id
_entity_poly.type
_entity_poly.pdbx_seq_one_letter_code
_entity_poly.pdbx_strand_id
1 'polypeptide(L)'
;MAPATVRRAPYKDFLQPALQRRFSSTATILLALSYLQAIFLSGWSSYFWTWFPIGPAGIRTLVIFFCGLLIIILRISQYHVGARASNSPFDAFAKFFFSVPTIEACIIYGVTSTIFANVYLWALPQSANLGVVTYYSGDRARVNERTLFYFSYMGVSAVVQALFHFFQDDDKIIIDAARPKDGEAKSSASSSATLKNVFNEIPTILIQAGQRSFANIFVTFAVYFIVLRPWIWGWALFFLRPFYSLPKTNMLPPSHPADYRLLFRCFIAGVLMTTVWKTANHAFSAFMVKEPLKNGKPLTSESKDPNGSLLNGLKSKKPQIRVFALWELAYIARNDEIRRKAIFEDIDRKDGPVWSQIYAICLDLVKSIERRIDEYGKPVVAPPAPVEPETVRARSSAPLKEDPIFQNKPANMTMRGEVERAITSVGRHPGHSPVSQLSPLAKNALRGARDRVLSKEQQEALSSPQLRSQVQTWALTVINNEWFGWIFRQGFRNRLTAVILGTPYLELSQYLNAMDILSLFLVNSLQEDKFGNAHRDVATTIRTFTSVINKIEAFEARFPVHWTDVKQSRAAPEVDAVISALKTGLSQVVSEFECYSSDLRLNRTDIRLAKEAAAPRARAQPEMAQAS
;
A
#
# COMPACT_ATOMS: atom_id res chain seq x y z
N MET A 1 7.39 -42.74 -29.21
CA MET A 1 7.26 -42.27 -27.82
C MET A 1 6.77 -40.83 -27.86
N ALA A 2 5.67 -40.49 -27.20
CA ALA A 2 5.26 -39.09 -27.08
C ALA A 2 6.35 -38.32 -26.30
N PRO A 3 6.79 -37.14 -26.75
CA PRO A 3 7.80 -36.37 -26.03
C PRO A 3 7.30 -36.09 -24.61
N ALA A 4 8.13 -36.38 -23.62
CA ALA A 4 7.79 -36.13 -22.22
C ALA A 4 7.41 -34.65 -22.08
N THR A 5 6.16 -34.39 -21.68
CA THR A 5 5.69 -33.02 -21.43
C THR A 5 6.54 -32.44 -20.30
N VAL A 6 7.50 -31.58 -20.65
CA VAL A 6 8.33 -30.89 -19.66
C VAL A 6 7.40 -30.08 -18.77
N ARG A 7 7.30 -30.46 -17.50
CA ARG A 7 6.46 -29.76 -16.53
C ARG A 7 6.96 -28.32 -16.43
N ARG A 8 6.12 -27.38 -16.91
CA ARG A 8 6.39 -25.93 -16.81
C ARG A 8 6.36 -25.54 -15.34
N ALA A 9 7.50 -25.13 -14.79
CA ALA A 9 7.56 -24.61 -13.43
C ALA A 9 6.91 -23.22 -13.39
N PRO A 10 5.93 -22.97 -12.50
CA PRO A 10 5.34 -21.65 -12.31
C PRO A 10 6.40 -20.58 -12.00
N TYR A 11 6.21 -19.35 -12.48
CA TYR A 11 7.12 -18.24 -12.18
C TYR A 11 7.32 -18.02 -10.68
N LYS A 12 6.23 -18.22 -9.91
CA LYS A 12 6.18 -18.12 -8.46
C LYS A 12 7.27 -18.96 -7.78
N ASP A 13 7.59 -20.13 -8.33
CA ASP A 13 8.53 -21.07 -7.72
C ASP A 13 9.98 -20.56 -7.79
N PHE A 14 10.29 -19.65 -8.73
CA PHE A 14 11.58 -18.96 -8.82
C PHE A 14 11.58 -17.64 -8.03
N LEU A 15 10.46 -16.93 -8.03
CA LEU A 15 10.31 -15.67 -7.29
C LEU A 15 10.33 -15.89 -5.77
N GLN A 16 9.64 -16.92 -5.27
CA GLN A 16 9.49 -17.14 -3.83
C GLN A 16 10.83 -17.37 -3.10
N PRO A 17 11.77 -18.21 -3.60
CA PRO A 17 13.11 -18.32 -3.02
C PRO A 17 13.89 -16.99 -3.04
N ALA A 18 13.73 -16.17 -4.08
CA ALA A 18 14.35 -14.86 -4.15
C ALA A 18 13.79 -13.92 -3.07
N LEU A 19 12.47 -13.92 -2.87
CA LEU A 19 11.80 -13.16 -1.79
C LEU A 19 12.21 -13.66 -0.40
N GLN A 20 12.36 -14.97 -0.19
CA GLN A 20 12.83 -15.53 1.07
C GLN A 20 14.26 -15.09 1.41
N ARG A 21 15.16 -15.03 0.43
CA ARG A 21 16.53 -14.50 0.63
C ARG A 21 16.51 -13.01 1.02
N ARG A 22 15.63 -12.22 0.39
CA ARG A 22 15.42 -10.80 0.72
C ARG A 22 14.89 -10.65 2.15
N PHE A 23 13.89 -11.44 2.52
CA PHE A 23 13.35 -11.51 3.88
C PHE A 23 14.41 -11.87 4.91
N SER A 24 15.24 -12.90 4.64
CA SER A 24 16.32 -13.28 5.54
C SER A 24 17.30 -12.14 5.78
N SER A 25 17.60 -11.32 4.75
CA SER A 25 18.48 -10.16 4.90
C SER A 25 17.86 -9.09 5.80
N THR A 26 16.57 -8.80 5.63
CA THR A 26 15.81 -7.89 6.50
C THR A 26 15.77 -8.39 7.94
N ALA A 27 15.51 -9.69 8.13
CA ALA A 27 15.46 -10.32 9.46
C ALA A 27 16.82 -10.26 10.16
N THR A 28 17.93 -10.47 9.46
CA THR A 28 19.28 -10.36 10.04
C THR A 28 19.57 -8.95 10.56
N ILE A 29 19.17 -7.90 9.83
CA ILE A 29 19.33 -6.51 10.30
C ILE A 29 18.51 -6.27 11.57
N LEU A 30 17.27 -6.74 11.61
CA LEU A 30 16.44 -6.59 12.80
C LEU A 30 16.98 -7.39 13.98
N LEU A 31 17.53 -8.58 13.74
CA LEU A 31 18.17 -9.37 14.79
C LEU A 31 19.38 -8.63 15.37
N ALA A 32 20.24 -8.07 14.51
CA ALA A 32 21.38 -7.26 14.93
C ALA A 32 20.95 -6.03 15.74
N LEU A 33 19.94 -5.28 15.28
CA LEU A 33 19.38 -4.14 16.00
C LEU A 33 18.81 -4.58 17.37
N SER A 34 18.04 -5.66 17.39
CA SER A 34 17.43 -6.19 18.62
C SER A 34 18.48 -6.63 19.63
N TYR A 35 19.60 -7.18 19.16
CA TYR A 35 20.74 -7.54 20.00
C TYR A 35 21.42 -6.32 20.61
N LEU A 36 21.66 -5.27 19.82
CA LEU A 36 22.20 -4.01 20.31
C LEU A 36 21.29 -3.35 21.34
N GLN A 37 19.97 -3.34 21.11
CA GLN A 37 19.00 -2.82 22.08
C GLN A 37 18.96 -3.66 23.37
N ALA A 38 19.06 -4.99 23.26
CA ALA A 38 19.11 -5.87 24.43
C ALA A 38 20.36 -5.58 25.29
N ILE A 39 21.53 -5.38 24.68
CA ILE A 39 22.74 -4.99 25.41
C ILE A 39 22.54 -3.62 26.08
N PHE A 40 21.98 -2.64 25.34
CA PHE A 40 21.71 -1.30 25.87
C PHE A 40 20.79 -1.33 27.10
N LEU A 41 19.77 -2.20 27.10
CA LEU A 41 18.84 -2.37 28.21
C LEU A 41 19.41 -3.20 29.37
N SER A 42 20.67 -3.67 29.31
CA SER A 42 21.23 -4.50 30.37
C SER A 42 21.56 -3.69 31.61
N GLY A 43 21.16 -4.18 32.79
CA GLY A 43 21.74 -3.73 34.04
C GLY A 43 23.15 -4.30 34.15
N TRP A 44 24.18 -3.51 33.83
CA TRP A 44 25.61 -3.84 33.76
C TRP A 44 26.24 -4.39 35.08
N SER A 45 25.43 -4.96 35.96
CA SER A 45 25.78 -5.69 37.18
C SER A 45 26.69 -6.91 36.95
N SER A 46 26.57 -7.56 35.79
CA SER A 46 27.47 -8.65 35.37
C SER A 46 27.96 -8.39 33.96
N TYR A 47 29.28 -8.32 33.80
CA TYR A 47 29.90 -8.07 32.49
C TYR A 47 29.59 -9.20 31.49
N PHE A 48 29.68 -10.46 31.92
CA PHE A 48 29.43 -11.62 31.05
C PHE A 48 27.97 -11.69 30.58
N TRP A 49 27.01 -11.65 31.50
CA TRP A 49 25.58 -11.81 31.16
C TRP A 49 24.95 -10.60 30.43
N THR A 50 25.68 -9.49 30.34
CA THR A 50 25.24 -8.29 29.64
C THR A 50 25.24 -8.45 28.12
N TRP A 51 26.19 -9.22 27.59
CA TRP A 51 26.33 -9.42 26.15
C TRP A 51 26.25 -10.89 25.73
N PHE A 52 26.42 -11.85 26.64
CA PHE A 52 26.43 -13.25 26.26
C PHE A 52 25.11 -13.69 25.59
N PRO A 53 25.14 -14.22 24.35
CA PRO A 53 23.93 -14.47 23.56
C PRO A 53 23.08 -15.63 24.07
N ILE A 54 23.65 -16.55 24.85
CA ILE A 54 22.92 -17.67 25.48
C ILE A 54 22.67 -17.28 26.95
N GLY A 55 21.82 -16.28 27.18
CA GLY A 55 21.55 -15.72 28.50
C GLY A 55 20.41 -14.69 28.51
N PRO A 56 20.29 -13.86 29.56
CA PRO A 56 19.25 -12.83 29.65
C PRO A 56 19.30 -11.81 28.51
N ALA A 57 20.49 -11.52 27.97
CA ALA A 57 20.64 -10.69 26.77
C ALA A 57 19.99 -11.36 25.55
N GLY A 58 20.28 -12.64 25.31
CA GLY A 58 19.66 -13.43 24.23
C GLY A 58 18.15 -13.52 24.31
N ILE A 59 17.58 -13.79 25.49
CA ILE A 59 16.12 -13.83 25.68
C ILE A 59 15.50 -12.47 25.32
N ARG A 60 16.07 -11.36 25.81
CA ARG A 60 15.61 -10.01 25.46
C ARG A 60 15.72 -9.75 23.96
N THR A 61 16.85 -10.16 23.34
CA THR A 61 17.03 -10.07 21.89
C THR A 61 15.93 -10.79 21.13
N LEU A 62 15.58 -12.02 21.51
CA LEU A 62 14.55 -12.81 20.84
C LEU A 62 13.16 -12.15 20.96
N VAL A 63 12.82 -11.58 22.12
CA VAL A 63 11.51 -10.93 22.31
C VAL A 63 11.44 -9.60 21.54
N ILE A 64 12.49 -8.79 21.56
CA ILE A 64 12.56 -7.55 20.77
C ILE A 64 12.54 -7.88 19.26
N PHE A 65 13.29 -8.91 18.86
CA PHE A 65 13.29 -9.40 17.49
C PHE A 65 11.91 -9.89 17.06
N PHE A 66 11.19 -10.60 17.93
CA PHE A 66 9.82 -11.03 17.66
C PHE A 66 8.88 -9.83 17.41
N CYS A 67 9.07 -8.73 18.13
CA CYS A 67 8.31 -7.49 17.88
C CYS A 67 8.57 -6.98 16.46
N GLY A 68 9.82 -6.92 16.02
CA GLY A 68 10.19 -6.54 14.66
C GLY A 68 9.70 -7.54 13.60
N LEU A 69 9.74 -8.84 13.90
CA LEU A 69 9.30 -9.92 13.01
C LEU A 69 7.80 -9.82 12.72
N LEU A 70 6.97 -9.52 13.73
CA LEU A 70 5.53 -9.30 13.54
C LEU A 70 5.25 -8.13 12.58
N ILE A 71 6.06 -7.06 12.60
CA ILE A 71 5.96 -5.97 11.62
C ILE A 71 6.33 -6.45 10.22
N ILE A 72 7.37 -7.28 10.06
CA ILE A 72 7.68 -7.83 8.74
C ILE A 72 6.54 -8.74 8.25
N ILE A 73 5.94 -9.55 9.12
CA ILE A 73 4.81 -10.42 8.74
C ILE A 73 3.62 -9.57 8.27
N LEU A 74 3.28 -8.50 9.01
CA LEU A 74 2.28 -7.52 8.59
C LEU A 74 2.60 -7.00 7.18
N ARG A 75 3.83 -6.53 6.96
CA ARG A 75 4.29 -6.05 5.64
C ARG A 75 4.19 -7.10 4.53
N ILE A 76 4.54 -8.37 4.79
CA ILE A 76 4.41 -9.46 3.81
C ILE A 76 2.94 -9.72 3.45
N SER A 77 2.04 -9.60 4.42
CA SER A 77 0.61 -9.85 4.20
C SER A 77 -0.08 -8.71 3.45
N GLN A 78 0.39 -7.47 3.59
CA GLN A 78 -0.30 -6.27 3.12
C GLN A 78 0.40 -5.51 1.99
N TYR A 79 1.63 -5.87 1.60
CA TYR A 79 2.34 -5.11 0.58
C TYR A 79 1.61 -5.08 -0.77
N HIS A 80 1.67 -3.90 -1.39
CA HIS A 80 1.18 -3.67 -2.75
C HIS A 80 2.23 -2.94 -3.57
N VAL A 81 2.17 -3.13 -4.88
CA VAL A 81 3.10 -2.48 -5.81
C VAL A 81 2.48 -1.17 -6.29
N GLY A 82 3.25 -0.08 -6.24
CA GLY A 82 2.76 1.27 -6.51
C GLY A 82 2.10 1.94 -5.30
N ALA A 83 1.78 3.22 -5.40
CA ALA A 83 1.11 3.97 -4.32
C ALA A 83 -0.42 3.79 -4.41
N ARG A 84 -1.16 3.88 -3.30
CA ARG A 84 -2.65 3.89 -3.37
C ARG A 84 -3.17 5.05 -4.21
N ALA A 85 -4.06 4.75 -5.15
CA ALA A 85 -4.73 5.74 -5.97
C ALA A 85 -5.79 6.47 -5.14
N SER A 86 -5.47 7.70 -4.73
CA SER A 86 -6.39 8.55 -3.97
C SER A 86 -6.36 9.98 -4.49
N ASN A 87 -7.51 10.65 -4.50
CA ASN A 87 -7.60 12.04 -4.93
C ASN A 87 -7.04 12.99 -3.85
N SER A 88 -7.27 12.67 -2.58
CA SER A 88 -6.76 13.41 -1.41
C SER A 88 -6.44 12.48 -0.23
N PRO A 89 -5.67 12.93 0.78
CA PRO A 89 -5.46 12.16 2.01
C PRO A 89 -6.78 11.81 2.73
N PHE A 90 -7.76 12.71 2.71
CA PHE A 90 -9.09 12.45 3.27
C PHE A 90 -9.84 11.38 2.47
N ASP A 91 -9.78 11.40 1.14
CA ASP A 91 -10.38 10.36 0.29
C ASP A 91 -9.77 8.98 0.59
N ALA A 92 -8.45 8.92 0.81
CA ALA A 92 -7.76 7.70 1.22
C ALA A 92 -8.25 7.23 2.60
N PHE A 93 -8.31 8.15 3.56
CA PHE A 93 -8.83 7.88 4.89
C PHE A 93 -10.26 7.32 4.83
N ALA A 94 -11.18 8.01 4.17
CA ALA A 94 -12.58 7.59 4.09
C ALA A 94 -12.75 6.20 3.45
N LYS A 95 -11.94 5.87 2.42
CA LYS A 95 -12.00 4.58 1.73
C LYS A 95 -11.40 3.43 2.52
N PHE A 96 -10.31 3.68 3.25
CA PHE A 96 -9.47 2.59 3.76
C PHE A 96 -9.34 2.57 5.29
N PHE A 97 -9.85 3.55 6.04
CA PHE A 97 -9.67 3.61 7.51
C PHE A 97 -10.25 2.39 8.25
N PHE A 98 -11.42 1.90 7.84
CA PHE A 98 -12.02 0.67 8.37
C PHE A 98 -11.72 -0.58 7.54
N SER A 99 -10.68 -0.51 6.70
CA SER A 99 -10.26 -1.68 5.94
C SER A 99 -9.63 -2.72 6.87
N VAL A 100 -9.79 -3.99 6.52
CA VAL A 100 -9.17 -5.11 7.26
C VAL A 100 -7.66 -4.90 7.45
N PRO A 101 -6.89 -4.45 6.42
CA PRO A 101 -5.46 -4.17 6.60
C PRO A 101 -5.16 -3.13 7.69
N THR A 102 -5.95 -2.05 7.77
CA THR A 102 -5.75 -1.00 8.78
C THR A 102 -6.04 -1.52 10.20
N ILE A 103 -7.07 -2.33 10.37
CA ILE A 103 -7.39 -2.95 11.66
C ILE A 103 -6.28 -3.92 12.08
N GLU A 104 -5.81 -4.75 11.15
CA GLU A 104 -4.71 -5.68 11.38
C GLU A 104 -3.42 -4.93 11.76
N ALA A 105 -3.08 -3.83 11.09
CA ALA A 105 -1.94 -2.99 11.46
C ALA A 105 -2.08 -2.43 12.88
N CYS A 106 -3.25 -1.90 13.25
CA CYS A 106 -3.52 -1.42 14.62
C CYS A 106 -3.32 -2.53 15.67
N ILE A 107 -3.80 -3.74 15.38
CA ILE A 107 -3.66 -4.90 16.28
C ILE A 107 -2.19 -5.28 16.42
N ILE A 108 -1.46 -5.42 15.31
CA ILE A 108 -0.05 -5.83 15.32
C ILE A 108 0.83 -4.78 16.03
N TYR A 109 0.65 -3.49 15.76
CA TYR A 109 1.36 -2.43 16.49
C TYR A 109 1.00 -2.45 17.99
N GLY A 110 -0.27 -2.70 18.34
CA GLY A 110 -0.70 -2.87 19.73
C GLY A 110 0.00 -4.05 20.41
N VAL A 111 -0.01 -5.23 19.80
CA VAL A 111 0.62 -6.45 20.32
C VAL A 111 2.13 -6.26 20.51
N THR A 112 2.83 -5.74 19.49
CA THR A 112 4.28 -5.50 19.58
C THR A 112 4.63 -4.46 20.65
N SER A 113 3.81 -3.40 20.78
CA SER A 113 3.93 -2.41 21.84
C SER A 113 3.79 -3.02 23.24
N THR A 114 2.75 -3.84 23.45
CA THR A 114 2.53 -4.53 24.73
C THR A 114 3.66 -5.50 25.07
N ILE A 115 4.11 -6.32 24.12
CA ILE A 115 5.20 -7.29 24.35
C ILE A 115 6.48 -6.56 24.77
N PHE A 116 6.90 -5.55 24.01
CA PHE A 116 8.11 -4.80 24.33
C PHE A 116 7.98 -3.97 25.61
N ALA A 117 6.81 -3.42 25.92
CA ALA A 117 6.59 -2.69 27.17
C ALA A 117 6.93 -3.57 28.38
N ASN A 118 6.55 -4.85 28.34
CA ASN A 118 6.89 -5.82 29.38
C ASN A 118 8.40 -6.12 29.42
N VAL A 119 9.06 -6.27 28.26
CA VAL A 119 10.53 -6.46 28.19
C VAL A 119 11.29 -5.26 28.76
N TYR A 120 10.84 -4.05 28.44
CA TYR A 120 11.44 -2.83 28.94
C TYR A 120 11.28 -2.71 30.47
N LEU A 121 10.09 -3.01 31.00
CA LEU A 121 9.86 -3.04 32.45
C LEU A 121 10.72 -4.10 33.15
N TRP A 122 10.88 -5.28 32.56
CA TRP A 122 11.74 -6.33 33.09
C TRP A 122 13.22 -5.90 33.14
N ALA A 123 13.66 -5.07 32.20
CA ALA A 123 15.03 -4.57 32.14
C ALA A 123 15.32 -3.43 33.15
N LEU A 124 14.29 -2.81 33.73
CA LEU A 124 14.47 -1.70 34.66
C LEU A 124 14.81 -2.16 36.09
N PRO A 125 15.65 -1.42 36.81
CA PRO A 125 15.92 -1.70 38.22
C PRO A 125 14.69 -1.42 39.09
N GLN A 126 14.58 -2.07 40.25
CA GLN A 126 13.46 -1.86 41.19
C GLN A 126 13.34 -0.41 41.68
N SER A 127 14.45 0.33 41.73
CA SER A 127 14.47 1.78 42.03
C SER A 127 13.69 2.62 41.03
N ALA A 128 13.30 2.04 39.88
CA ALA A 128 12.44 2.68 38.92
C ALA A 128 11.00 2.91 39.43
N ASN A 129 10.54 2.13 40.42
CA ASN A 129 9.19 2.26 40.97
C ASN A 129 8.09 2.21 39.88
N LEU A 130 8.24 1.27 38.95
CA LEU A 130 7.33 0.99 37.83
C LEU A 130 6.66 -0.39 37.95
N GLY A 131 6.69 -0.99 39.14
CA GLY A 131 5.89 -2.18 39.44
C GLY A 131 4.39 -1.87 39.38
N VAL A 132 3.59 -2.83 38.94
CA VAL A 132 2.12 -2.67 38.77
C VAL A 132 1.42 -2.30 40.09
N VAL A 133 1.94 -2.82 41.21
CA VAL A 133 1.48 -2.54 42.57
C VAL A 133 2.62 -1.95 43.38
N THR A 134 2.32 -0.94 44.18
CA THR A 134 3.25 -0.32 45.15
C THR A 134 2.76 -0.55 46.58
N TYR A 135 3.71 -0.69 47.50
CA TYR A 135 3.47 -0.84 48.93
C TYR A 135 3.93 0.42 49.64
N TYR A 136 3.02 1.07 50.35
CA TYR A 136 3.33 2.21 51.22
C TYR A 136 3.50 1.72 52.67
N SER A 137 4.18 2.52 53.49
CA SER A 137 4.39 2.26 54.93
C SER A 137 3.07 1.83 55.60
N GLY A 138 3.04 0.61 56.15
CA GLY A 138 1.83 -0.02 56.69
C GLY A 138 1.19 -1.11 55.79
N ASP A 139 1.94 -1.66 54.84
CA ASP A 139 1.64 -2.90 54.07
C ASP A 139 0.39 -2.86 53.18
N ARG A 140 -0.11 -1.67 52.86
CA ARG A 140 -1.29 -1.50 51.99
C ARG A 140 -0.85 -1.45 50.52
N ALA A 141 -1.19 -2.49 49.78
CA ALA A 141 -1.04 -2.54 48.33
C ALA A 141 -1.91 -1.48 47.64
N ARG A 142 -1.32 -0.74 46.70
CA ARG A 142 -2.01 0.21 45.82
C ARG A 142 -1.59 0.01 44.38
N VAL A 143 -2.50 0.26 43.44
CA VAL A 143 -2.16 0.27 42.01
C VAL A 143 -1.23 1.45 41.73
N ASN A 144 -0.17 1.19 40.98
CA ASN A 144 0.79 2.22 40.61
C ASN A 144 0.34 2.98 39.36
N GLU A 145 -0.11 4.22 39.55
CA GLU A 145 -0.54 5.06 38.43
C GLU A 145 0.61 5.38 37.45
N ARG A 146 1.88 5.34 37.90
CA ARG A 146 3.05 5.56 37.02
C ARG A 146 3.16 4.48 35.95
N THR A 147 2.91 3.23 36.34
CA THR A 147 2.93 2.08 35.43
C THR A 147 1.76 2.14 34.46
N LEU A 148 0.58 2.58 34.92
CA LEU A 148 -0.58 2.80 34.06
C LEU A 148 -0.32 3.89 33.01
N PHE A 149 0.30 5.01 33.41
CA PHE A 149 0.70 6.07 32.48
C PHE A 149 1.72 5.55 31.45
N TYR A 150 2.71 4.76 31.89
CA TYR A 150 3.68 4.14 30.98
C TYR A 150 3.02 3.22 29.94
N PHE A 151 2.12 2.32 30.35
CA PHE A 151 1.38 1.48 29.40
C PHE A 151 0.47 2.29 28.49
N SER A 152 -0.12 3.38 28.99
CA SER A 152 -0.91 4.31 28.18
C SER A 152 -0.05 4.98 27.11
N TYR A 153 1.17 5.40 27.44
CA TYR A 153 2.14 5.94 26.49
C TYR A 153 2.49 4.95 25.38
N MET A 154 2.72 3.69 25.75
CA MET A 154 3.01 2.61 24.79
C MET A 154 1.79 2.32 23.89
N GLY A 155 0.58 2.31 24.44
CA GLY A 155 -0.66 2.13 23.69
C GLY A 155 -0.94 3.29 22.72
N VAL A 156 -0.81 4.54 23.18
CA VAL A 156 -0.93 5.74 22.33
C VAL A 156 0.12 5.72 21.23
N SER A 157 1.37 5.35 21.55
CA SER A 157 2.44 5.24 20.55
C SER A 157 2.11 4.22 19.46
N ALA A 158 1.50 3.09 19.81
CA ALA A 158 1.04 2.09 18.85
C ALA A 158 -0.06 2.62 17.92
N VAL A 159 -1.06 3.32 18.48
CA VAL A 159 -2.16 3.94 17.70
C VAL A 159 -1.60 5.00 16.75
N VAL A 160 -0.73 5.88 17.25
CA VAL A 160 -0.08 6.90 16.43
C VAL A 160 0.74 6.24 15.32
N GLN A 161 1.52 5.21 15.62
CA GLN A 161 2.31 4.51 14.60
C GLN A 161 1.42 3.84 13.55
N ALA A 162 0.31 3.21 13.94
CA ALA A 162 -0.63 2.61 12.99
C ALA A 162 -1.28 3.66 12.06
N LEU A 163 -1.62 4.83 12.60
CA LEU A 163 -2.10 5.95 11.78
C LEU A 163 -1.02 6.42 10.79
N PHE A 164 0.22 6.57 11.24
CA PHE A 164 1.32 6.95 10.33
C PHE A 164 1.60 5.89 9.27
N HIS A 165 1.60 4.61 9.64
CA HIS A 165 1.74 3.50 8.71
C HIS A 165 0.72 3.59 7.58
N PHE A 166 -0.54 3.90 7.93
CA PHE A 166 -1.60 4.12 6.98
C PHE A 166 -1.41 5.37 6.12
N PHE A 167 -1.17 6.53 6.73
CA PHE A 167 -1.05 7.82 6.03
C PHE A 167 0.15 7.88 5.10
N GLN A 168 1.27 7.28 5.50
CA GLN A 168 2.49 7.22 4.69
C GLN A 168 2.41 6.10 3.63
N ASP A 169 1.38 5.25 3.72
CA ASP A 169 1.21 4.04 2.92
C ASP A 169 2.49 3.20 2.99
N ASP A 170 2.91 2.87 4.22
CA ASP A 170 4.18 2.18 4.47
C ASP A 170 4.27 0.90 3.64
N ASP A 171 3.17 0.16 3.50
CA ASP A 171 3.04 -1.08 2.73
C ASP A 171 3.43 -0.99 1.25
N LYS A 172 3.45 0.21 0.66
CA LYS A 172 3.76 0.38 -0.76
C LYS A 172 5.19 -0.05 -1.10
N ILE A 173 5.32 -0.67 -2.25
CA ILE A 173 6.60 -0.99 -2.88
C ILE A 173 6.66 -0.24 -4.21
N ILE A 174 7.50 0.78 -4.26
CA ILE A 174 7.78 1.52 -5.49
C ILE A 174 8.93 0.79 -6.18
N ILE A 175 8.60 0.06 -7.24
CA ILE A 175 9.59 -0.49 -8.15
C ILE A 175 9.97 0.65 -9.08
N ASP A 176 11.22 1.12 -9.00
CA ASP A 176 11.72 2.03 -10.01
C ASP A 176 11.68 1.33 -11.38
N ALA A 177 11.33 2.07 -12.43
CA ALA A 177 11.39 1.56 -13.79
C ALA A 177 12.79 0.99 -14.02
N ALA A 178 12.89 -0.10 -14.78
CA ALA A 178 14.17 -0.75 -15.03
C ALA A 178 15.11 0.07 -15.95
N ARG A 179 14.93 1.38 -16.02
CA ARG A 179 15.76 2.31 -16.79
C ARG A 179 16.98 2.67 -15.96
N PRO A 180 18.21 2.47 -16.47
CA PRO A 180 19.37 3.07 -15.85
C PRO A 180 19.18 4.59 -15.85
N LYS A 181 19.42 5.26 -14.71
CA LYS A 181 19.60 6.71 -14.73
C LYS A 181 20.83 7.02 -15.57
N ASP A 182 20.71 7.96 -16.49
CA ASP A 182 21.79 8.37 -17.39
C ASP A 182 23.08 8.60 -16.59
N GLY A 183 24.13 7.83 -16.91
CA GLY A 183 25.46 7.94 -16.31
C GLY A 183 25.86 6.86 -15.30
N GLU A 184 24.93 6.04 -14.78
CA GLU A 184 25.29 4.91 -13.90
C GLU A 184 25.23 3.57 -14.64
N ALA A 185 26.20 3.35 -15.52
CA ALA A 185 26.55 2.00 -15.93
C ALA A 185 27.05 1.22 -14.69
N LYS A 186 26.34 0.14 -14.35
CA LYS A 186 26.63 -0.83 -13.27
C LYS A 186 26.28 -0.35 -11.85
N SER A 187 25.03 -0.58 -11.46
CA SER A 187 24.85 -1.34 -10.22
C SER A 187 23.64 -2.26 -10.33
N SER A 188 23.91 -3.54 -10.65
CA SER A 188 23.15 -4.57 -9.96
C SER A 188 23.24 -4.20 -8.48
N ALA A 189 22.14 -3.82 -7.84
CA ALA A 189 22.14 -3.45 -6.43
C ALA A 189 22.62 -4.66 -5.62
N SER A 190 23.94 -4.77 -5.45
CA SER A 190 24.58 -5.83 -4.69
C SER A 190 23.96 -5.79 -3.31
N SER A 191 23.76 -6.96 -2.68
CA SER A 191 23.31 -7.03 -1.29
C SER A 191 24.13 -6.11 -0.39
N SER A 192 25.42 -5.95 -0.67
CA SER A 192 26.32 -5.02 0.01
C SER A 192 25.95 -3.54 -0.17
N ALA A 193 25.55 -3.12 -1.38
CA ALA A 193 25.12 -1.74 -1.63
C ALA A 193 23.78 -1.43 -0.93
N THR A 194 22.81 -2.37 -0.99
CA THR A 194 21.55 -2.21 -0.24
C THR A 194 21.78 -2.14 1.27
N LEU A 195 22.68 -2.99 1.80
CA LEU A 195 23.05 -2.95 3.21
C LEU A 195 23.64 -1.59 3.58
N LYS A 196 24.61 -1.08 2.81
CA LYS A 196 25.21 0.24 3.03
C LYS A 196 24.16 1.36 3.03
N ASN A 197 23.23 1.35 2.09
CA ASN A 197 22.15 2.34 2.03
C ASN A 197 21.28 2.30 3.29
N VAL A 198 20.88 1.09 3.75
CA VAL A 198 20.11 0.95 4.98
C VAL A 198 20.88 1.42 6.21
N PHE A 199 22.19 1.14 6.29
CA PHE A 199 23.04 1.61 7.38
C PHE A 199 23.20 3.14 7.38
N ASN A 200 23.32 3.76 6.20
CA ASN A 200 23.43 5.21 6.06
C ASN A 200 22.16 5.95 6.51
N GLU A 201 21.00 5.30 6.46
CA GLU A 201 19.72 5.87 6.90
C GLU A 201 19.44 5.66 8.40
N ILE A 202 20.28 4.92 9.13
CA ILE A 202 20.09 4.69 10.58
C ILE A 202 20.03 6.01 11.38
N PRO A 203 20.94 6.99 11.17
CA PRO A 203 20.85 8.27 11.88
C PRO A 203 19.52 8.98 11.65
N THR A 204 19.03 9.00 10.40
CA THR A 204 17.73 9.55 10.04
C THR A 204 16.59 8.83 10.78
N ILE A 205 16.63 7.49 10.82
CA ILE A 205 15.65 6.67 11.53
C ILE A 205 15.65 6.99 13.03
N LEU A 206 16.82 7.12 13.65
CA LEU A 206 16.96 7.45 15.08
C LEU A 206 16.44 8.85 15.40
N ILE A 207 16.75 9.85 14.58
CA ILE A 207 16.24 11.23 14.75
C ILE A 207 14.71 11.23 14.66
N GLN A 208 14.15 10.58 13.64
CA GLN A 208 12.70 10.50 13.47
C GLN A 208 12.04 9.72 14.61
N ALA A 209 12.68 8.66 15.11
CA ALA A 209 12.20 7.92 16.28
C ALA A 209 12.22 8.81 17.54
N GLY A 210 13.27 9.61 17.74
CA GLY A 210 13.38 10.63 18.79
C GLY A 210 12.25 11.64 18.73
N GLN A 211 12.08 12.31 17.59
CA GLN A 211 11.03 13.30 17.38
C GLN A 211 9.63 12.72 17.61
N ARG A 212 9.36 11.52 17.08
CA ARG A 212 8.06 10.84 17.25
C ARG A 212 7.80 10.51 18.72
N SER A 213 8.79 9.96 19.40
CA SER A 213 8.67 9.54 20.81
C SER A 213 8.47 10.73 21.74
N PHE A 214 9.14 11.84 21.45
CA PHE A 214 8.97 13.11 22.16
C PHE A 214 7.57 13.69 21.93
N ALA A 215 7.11 13.77 20.68
CA ALA A 215 5.76 14.24 20.36
C ALA A 215 4.68 13.38 21.05
N ASN A 216 4.86 12.05 21.08
CA ASN A 216 3.93 11.12 21.71
C ASN A 216 3.79 11.35 23.22
N ILE A 217 4.76 11.96 23.91
CA ILE A 217 4.62 12.31 25.33
C ILE A 217 3.49 13.30 25.51
N PHE A 218 3.46 14.37 24.70
CA PHE A 218 2.42 15.40 24.78
C PHE A 218 1.06 14.86 24.39
N VAL A 219 0.99 14.05 23.33
CA VAL A 219 -0.25 13.40 22.90
C VAL A 219 -0.77 12.49 24.01
N THR A 220 0.09 11.66 24.60
CA THR A 220 -0.29 10.77 25.71
C THR A 220 -0.74 11.58 26.91
N PHE A 221 -0.06 12.67 27.24
CA PHE A 221 -0.45 13.52 28.37
C PHE A 221 -1.88 14.04 28.19
N ALA A 222 -2.19 14.64 27.04
CA ALA A 222 -3.53 15.12 26.74
C ALA A 222 -4.56 13.98 26.76
N VAL A 223 -4.32 12.89 26.04
CA VAL A 223 -5.27 11.78 25.90
C VAL A 223 -5.48 11.04 27.23
N TYR A 224 -4.42 10.88 28.02
CA TYR A 224 -4.50 10.21 29.32
C TYR A 224 -5.38 11.00 30.28
N PHE A 225 -5.09 12.28 30.51
CA PHE A 225 -5.85 13.06 31.50
C PHE A 225 -7.28 13.38 31.07
N ILE A 226 -7.54 13.56 29.76
CA ILE A 226 -8.87 13.90 29.25
C ILE A 226 -9.77 12.65 29.17
N VAL A 227 -9.24 11.51 28.73
CA VAL A 227 -10.06 10.34 28.36
C VAL A 227 -9.68 9.09 29.13
N LEU A 228 -8.40 8.70 29.10
CA LEU A 228 -8.02 7.34 29.51
C LEU A 228 -7.90 7.15 31.02
N ARG A 229 -7.56 8.18 31.79
CA ARG A 229 -7.24 8.08 33.22
C ARG A 229 -8.33 7.37 34.05
N PRO A 230 -9.62 7.80 34.03
CA PRO A 230 -10.66 7.10 34.80
C PRO A 230 -10.93 5.69 34.28
N TRP A 231 -10.89 5.51 32.95
CA TRP A 231 -11.12 4.22 32.30
C TRP A 231 -10.05 3.19 32.67
N ILE A 232 -8.78 3.51 32.46
CA ILE A 232 -7.64 2.63 32.74
C ILE A 232 -7.54 2.34 34.23
N TRP A 233 -7.78 3.33 35.10
CA TRP A 233 -7.79 3.12 36.54
C TRP A 233 -8.85 2.09 36.97
N GLY A 234 -10.07 2.23 36.46
CA GLY A 234 -11.16 1.29 36.74
C GLY A 234 -10.84 -0.13 36.28
N TRP A 235 -10.32 -0.29 35.06
CA TRP A 235 -9.89 -1.58 34.52
C TRP A 235 -8.74 -2.20 35.30
N ALA A 236 -7.73 -1.41 35.69
CA ALA A 236 -6.62 -1.88 36.49
C ALA A 236 -7.09 -2.43 37.85
N LEU A 237 -7.99 -1.72 38.53
CA LEU A 237 -8.59 -2.20 39.78
C LEU A 237 -9.42 -3.46 39.57
N PHE A 238 -10.21 -3.53 38.50
CA PHE A 238 -11.02 -4.72 38.17
C PHE A 238 -10.15 -5.97 38.01
N PHE A 239 -9.05 -5.87 37.25
CA PHE A 239 -8.17 -7.02 37.01
C PHE A 239 -7.24 -7.36 38.17
N LEU A 240 -6.81 -6.38 38.97
CA LEU A 240 -5.83 -6.62 40.03
C LEU A 240 -6.46 -7.00 41.37
N ARG A 241 -7.71 -6.60 41.65
CA ARG A 241 -8.40 -6.92 42.92
C ARG A 241 -8.48 -8.41 43.25
N PRO A 242 -8.69 -9.34 42.29
CA PRO A 242 -8.69 -10.77 42.60
C PRO A 242 -7.34 -11.30 43.10
N PHE A 243 -6.24 -10.62 42.76
CA PHE A 243 -4.87 -11.09 43.04
C PHE A 243 -4.17 -10.31 44.16
N TYR A 244 -4.63 -9.09 44.47
CA TYR A 244 -3.99 -8.19 45.43
C TYR A 244 -5.01 -7.58 46.39
N SER A 245 -4.60 -7.39 47.64
CA SER A 245 -5.37 -6.73 48.70
C SER A 245 -5.51 -5.21 48.46
N LEU A 246 -6.24 -4.82 47.41
CA LEU A 246 -6.44 -3.44 46.99
C LEU A 246 -7.67 -2.80 47.64
N PRO A 247 -7.70 -1.46 47.79
CA PRO A 247 -8.88 -0.75 48.26
C PRO A 247 -10.14 -1.04 47.42
N LYS A 248 -11.27 -1.21 48.12
CA LYS A 248 -12.59 -1.38 47.49
C LYS A 248 -13.08 -0.11 46.77
N THR A 249 -12.49 1.05 47.09
CA THR A 249 -12.84 2.33 46.47
C THR A 249 -12.21 2.45 45.09
N ASN A 250 -12.96 3.00 44.12
CA ASN A 250 -12.47 3.33 42.77
C ASN A 250 -11.97 4.77 42.67
N MET A 251 -11.68 5.41 43.81
CA MET A 251 -11.24 6.82 43.82
C MET A 251 -9.91 6.96 43.09
N LEU A 252 -9.81 7.96 42.21
CA LEU A 252 -8.57 8.29 41.52
C LEU A 252 -7.59 8.94 42.50
N PRO A 253 -6.28 8.66 42.40
CA PRO A 253 -5.28 9.35 43.18
C PRO A 253 -5.28 10.86 42.87
N PRO A 254 -5.24 11.74 43.88
CA PRO A 254 -5.13 13.18 43.66
C PRO A 254 -3.75 13.59 43.14
N SER A 255 -2.74 12.74 43.31
CA SER A 255 -1.37 12.97 42.83
C SER A 255 -1.27 12.87 41.31
N HIS A 256 -0.39 13.66 40.72
CA HIS A 256 -0.07 13.57 39.31
C HIS A 256 0.96 12.44 39.06
N PRO A 257 0.70 11.47 38.16
CA PRO A 257 1.58 10.32 37.97
C PRO A 257 2.86 10.62 37.18
N ALA A 258 2.91 11.73 36.44
CA ALA A 258 4.03 12.06 35.56
C ALA A 258 5.10 12.89 36.27
N ASP A 259 6.26 12.28 36.54
CA ASP A 259 7.50 12.97 36.92
C ASP A 259 8.49 12.97 35.74
N TYR A 260 9.47 13.90 35.76
CA TYR A 260 10.45 14.02 34.69
C TYR A 260 11.22 12.70 34.43
N ARG A 261 11.42 11.87 35.47
CA ARG A 261 12.06 10.56 35.35
C ARG A 261 11.19 9.56 34.59
N LEU A 262 9.88 9.52 34.85
CA LEU A 262 8.94 8.70 34.08
C LEU A 262 8.88 9.17 32.64
N LEU A 263 8.79 10.49 32.40
CA LEU A 263 8.76 11.05 31.05
C LEU A 263 10.03 10.68 30.26
N PHE A 264 11.20 10.75 30.89
CA PHE A 264 12.46 10.31 30.28
C PHE A 264 12.47 8.81 29.96
N ARG A 265 11.92 7.97 30.84
CA ARG A 265 11.79 6.52 30.56
C ARG A 265 10.81 6.23 29.43
N CYS A 266 9.67 6.92 29.39
CA CYS A 266 8.75 6.84 28.26
C CYS A 266 9.46 7.26 26.97
N PHE A 267 10.22 8.35 26.99
CA PHE A 267 11.02 8.78 25.84
C PHE A 267 11.97 7.68 25.36
N ILE A 268 12.79 7.10 26.25
CA ILE A 268 13.74 6.03 25.88
C ILE A 268 13.00 4.79 25.36
N ALA A 269 11.95 4.33 26.05
CA ALA A 269 11.16 3.18 25.60
C ALA A 269 10.53 3.42 24.22
N GLY A 270 9.97 4.61 24.01
CA GLY A 270 9.39 5.03 22.73
C GLY A 270 10.42 5.07 21.62
N VAL A 271 11.62 5.61 21.90
CA VAL A 271 12.71 5.68 20.91
C VAL A 271 13.10 4.28 20.47
N LEU A 272 13.43 3.40 21.43
CA LEU A 272 13.86 2.03 21.12
C LEU A 272 12.81 1.27 20.31
N MET A 273 11.54 1.34 20.72
CA MET A 273 10.45 0.71 19.99
C MET A 273 10.25 1.29 18.59
N THR A 274 10.17 2.62 18.48
CA THR A 274 9.93 3.29 17.20
C THR A 274 11.09 3.02 16.22
N THR A 275 12.32 2.88 16.72
CA THR A 275 13.46 2.45 15.91
C THR A 275 13.25 1.04 15.37
N VAL A 276 12.78 0.06 16.17
CA VAL A 276 12.47 -1.29 15.66
C VAL A 276 11.41 -1.23 14.57
N TRP A 277 10.31 -0.51 14.79
CA TRP A 277 9.24 -0.36 13.80
C TRP A 277 9.71 0.29 12.49
N LYS A 278 10.42 1.43 12.59
CA LYS A 278 10.93 2.15 11.41
C LYS A 278 11.98 1.36 10.66
N THR A 279 12.93 0.73 11.35
CA THR A 279 13.94 -0.12 10.72
C THR A 279 13.30 -1.31 10.04
N ALA A 280 12.28 -1.95 10.64
CA ALA A 280 11.57 -3.07 10.01
C ALA A 280 10.89 -2.64 8.70
N ASN A 281 10.13 -1.54 8.73
CA ASN A 281 9.46 -1.00 7.54
C ASN A 281 10.46 -0.57 6.45
N HIS A 282 11.50 0.18 6.84
CA HIS A 282 12.49 0.69 5.89
C HIS A 282 13.32 -0.44 5.26
N ALA A 283 13.84 -1.36 6.08
CA ALA A 283 14.60 -2.49 5.58
C ALA A 283 13.73 -3.41 4.69
N PHE A 284 12.45 -3.64 5.04
CA PHE A 284 11.57 -4.40 4.17
C PHE A 284 11.46 -3.76 2.77
N SER A 285 11.15 -2.46 2.70
CA SER A 285 11.06 -1.73 1.42
C SER A 285 12.38 -1.78 0.62
N ALA A 286 13.52 -1.57 1.30
CA ALA A 286 14.83 -1.56 0.64
C ALA A 286 15.25 -2.92 0.07
N PHE A 287 14.97 -4.03 0.78
CA PHE A 287 15.34 -5.37 0.32
C PHE A 287 14.34 -5.98 -0.66
N MET A 288 13.07 -5.54 -0.63
CA MET A 288 12.05 -6.01 -1.58
C MET A 288 12.23 -5.43 -2.99
N VAL A 289 12.69 -4.18 -3.12
CA VAL A 289 12.98 -3.54 -4.40
C VAL A 289 14.37 -3.96 -4.88
N LYS A 290 14.42 -5.17 -5.45
CA LYS A 290 15.61 -5.67 -6.16
C LYS A 290 15.19 -6.30 -7.47
N GLU A 291 16.03 -6.12 -8.47
CA GLU A 291 15.85 -6.73 -9.78
C GLU A 291 15.63 -8.25 -9.64
N PRO A 292 14.71 -8.84 -10.41
CA PRO A 292 14.45 -10.27 -10.41
C PRO A 292 15.59 -11.01 -11.13
N LEU A 293 16.75 -11.04 -10.47
CA LEU A 293 17.96 -11.69 -10.93
C LEU A 293 18.48 -12.69 -9.90
N LYS A 294 19.04 -13.79 -10.40
CA LYS A 294 19.83 -14.75 -9.63
C LYS A 294 21.20 -14.86 -10.27
N ASN A 295 22.25 -14.52 -9.53
CA ASN A 295 23.64 -14.54 -10.00
C ASN A 295 23.86 -13.73 -11.29
N GLY A 296 23.19 -12.58 -11.42
CA GLY A 296 23.26 -11.73 -12.61
C GLY A 296 22.48 -12.22 -13.83
N LYS A 297 21.72 -13.31 -13.72
CA LYS A 297 20.85 -13.83 -14.78
C LYS A 297 19.37 -13.70 -14.40
N PRO A 298 18.43 -13.65 -15.37
CA PRO A 298 16.99 -13.70 -15.11
C PRO A 298 16.59 -14.87 -14.20
N LEU A 299 15.60 -14.71 -13.31
CA LEU A 299 15.16 -15.76 -12.38
C LEU A 299 14.74 -17.05 -13.12
N THR A 300 14.13 -16.90 -14.29
CA THR A 300 13.62 -18.03 -15.08
C THR A 300 14.71 -18.81 -15.81
N SER A 301 15.96 -18.32 -15.83
CA SER A 301 17.07 -18.97 -16.55
C SER A 301 17.45 -20.35 -16.02
N GLU A 302 17.09 -20.69 -14.78
CA GLU A 302 17.28 -22.03 -14.22
C GLU A 302 16.15 -23.01 -14.54
N SER A 303 15.06 -22.54 -15.14
CA SER A 303 13.95 -23.39 -15.56
C SER A 303 14.36 -24.26 -16.75
N LYS A 304 13.79 -25.46 -16.83
CA LYS A 304 13.86 -26.29 -18.05
C LYS A 304 13.13 -25.64 -19.23
N ASP A 305 12.12 -24.83 -18.94
CA ASP A 305 11.38 -24.02 -19.91
C ASP A 305 11.31 -22.56 -19.41
N PRO A 306 12.38 -21.76 -19.61
CA PRO A 306 12.43 -20.38 -19.13
C PRO A 306 11.33 -19.48 -19.70
N ASN A 307 11.03 -19.60 -20.99
CA ASN A 307 10.02 -18.77 -21.67
C ASN A 307 8.61 -19.11 -21.20
N GLY A 308 8.29 -20.40 -21.02
CA GLY A 308 7.01 -20.83 -20.48
C GLY A 308 6.81 -20.39 -19.03
N SER A 309 7.86 -20.46 -18.21
CA SER A 309 7.84 -19.95 -16.83
C SER A 309 7.63 -18.43 -16.78
N LEU A 310 8.32 -17.67 -17.63
CA LEU A 310 8.17 -16.21 -17.70
C LEU A 310 6.76 -15.80 -18.14
N LEU A 311 6.25 -16.44 -19.19
CA LEU A 311 4.90 -16.20 -19.72
C LEU A 311 3.82 -16.54 -18.69
N ASN A 312 4.01 -17.60 -17.90
CA ASN A 312 3.14 -17.91 -16.76
C ASN A 312 3.11 -16.77 -15.73
N GLY A 313 4.25 -16.13 -15.47
CA GLY A 313 4.35 -14.95 -14.60
C GLY A 313 3.60 -13.75 -15.17
N LEU A 314 3.77 -13.45 -16.45
CA LEU A 314 3.09 -12.33 -17.13
C LEU A 314 1.56 -12.49 -17.15
N LYS A 315 1.07 -13.72 -17.25
CA LYS A 315 -0.37 -14.05 -17.22
C LYS A 315 -0.93 -14.25 -15.81
N SER A 316 -0.13 -14.03 -14.76
CA SER A 316 -0.58 -14.22 -13.38
C SER A 316 -1.72 -13.25 -13.02
N LYS A 317 -2.76 -13.78 -12.37
CA LYS A 317 -3.84 -12.97 -11.77
C LYS A 317 -3.36 -12.13 -10.58
N LYS A 318 -2.25 -12.53 -9.94
CA LYS A 318 -1.65 -11.79 -8.83
C LYS A 318 -0.77 -10.67 -9.37
N PRO A 319 -1.11 -9.38 -9.13
CA PRO A 319 -0.36 -8.26 -9.69
C PRO A 319 1.10 -8.31 -9.27
N GLN A 320 1.41 -8.64 -8.01
CA GLN A 320 2.78 -8.71 -7.51
C GLN A 320 3.68 -9.61 -8.37
N ILE A 321 3.18 -10.78 -8.77
CA ILE A 321 3.92 -11.74 -9.59
C ILE A 321 4.10 -11.20 -11.01
N ARG A 322 3.03 -10.64 -11.58
CA ARG A 322 3.03 -10.09 -12.95
C ARG A 322 4.06 -8.97 -13.11
N VAL A 323 4.20 -8.11 -12.11
CA VAL A 323 5.12 -6.98 -12.15
C VAL A 323 6.57 -7.43 -12.11
N PHE A 324 6.91 -8.38 -11.23
CA PHE A 324 8.26 -8.95 -11.22
C PHE A 324 8.58 -9.65 -12.54
N ALA A 325 7.62 -10.35 -13.15
CA ALA A 325 7.81 -10.96 -14.46
C ALA A 325 8.01 -9.92 -15.57
N LEU A 326 7.26 -8.79 -15.55
CA LEU A 326 7.48 -7.66 -16.47
C LEU A 326 8.84 -7.01 -16.26
N TRP A 327 9.28 -6.86 -15.01
CA TRP A 327 10.60 -6.33 -14.70
C TRP A 327 11.71 -7.25 -15.24
N GLU A 328 11.58 -8.56 -15.06
CA GLU A 328 12.53 -9.54 -15.62
C GLU A 328 12.56 -9.48 -17.15
N LEU A 329 11.39 -9.38 -17.79
CA LEU A 329 11.31 -9.27 -19.24
C LEU A 329 11.91 -7.96 -19.76
N ALA A 330 11.73 -6.84 -19.05
CA ALA A 330 12.36 -5.57 -19.41
C ALA A 330 13.89 -5.63 -19.26
N TYR A 331 14.40 -6.37 -18.28
CA TYR A 331 15.83 -6.65 -18.18
C TYR A 331 16.32 -7.48 -19.38
N ILE A 332 15.60 -8.54 -19.77
CA ILE A 332 15.92 -9.34 -20.96
C ILE A 332 15.94 -8.48 -22.22
N ALA A 333 14.93 -7.62 -22.39
CA ALA A 333 14.83 -6.70 -23.52
C ALA A 333 16.06 -5.80 -23.67
N ARG A 334 16.67 -5.37 -22.56
CA ARG A 334 17.84 -4.49 -22.56
C ARG A 334 19.18 -5.23 -22.61
N ASN A 335 19.35 -6.28 -21.82
CA ASN A 335 20.68 -6.76 -21.43
C ASN A 335 20.99 -8.21 -21.83
N ASP A 336 20.02 -9.02 -22.26
CA ASP A 336 20.22 -10.45 -22.50
C ASP A 336 19.84 -10.88 -23.93
N GLU A 337 20.80 -10.75 -24.84
CA GLU A 337 20.67 -11.12 -26.26
C GLU A 337 20.30 -12.60 -26.46
N ILE A 338 20.89 -13.50 -25.67
CA ILE A 338 20.65 -14.95 -25.78
C ILE A 338 19.19 -15.25 -25.46
N ARG A 339 18.67 -14.65 -24.38
CA ARG A 339 17.27 -14.82 -23.98
C ARG A 339 16.31 -14.16 -24.97
N ARG A 340 16.65 -13.02 -25.59
CA ARG A 340 15.84 -12.41 -26.65
C ARG A 340 15.73 -13.29 -27.89
N LYS A 341 16.85 -13.78 -28.43
CA LYS A 341 16.88 -14.74 -29.54
C LYS A 341 16.03 -15.98 -29.25
N ALA A 342 16.19 -16.54 -28.04
CA ALA A 342 15.39 -17.69 -27.61
C ALA A 342 13.88 -17.39 -27.51
N ILE A 343 13.45 -16.14 -27.36
CA ILE A 343 12.03 -15.76 -27.38
C ILE A 343 11.50 -15.70 -28.83
N PHE A 344 12.30 -15.19 -29.77
CA PHE A 344 11.93 -15.14 -31.20
C PHE A 344 11.87 -16.53 -31.85
N GLU A 345 12.77 -17.43 -31.46
CA GLU A 345 12.85 -18.79 -32.00
C GLU A 345 11.77 -19.74 -31.43
N ASP A 346 11.06 -19.34 -30.36
CA ASP A 346 10.07 -20.17 -29.67
C ASP A 346 8.67 -20.03 -30.26
N ILE A 347 8.48 -20.65 -31.44
CA ILE A 347 7.30 -20.49 -32.30
C ILE A 347 6.30 -21.65 -32.14
N ASP A 348 6.79 -22.88 -31.98
CA ASP A 348 5.99 -24.12 -32.10
C ASP A 348 5.18 -24.48 -30.83
N ARG A 349 4.81 -23.49 -30.02
CA ARG A 349 4.00 -23.73 -28.82
C ARG A 349 2.52 -23.89 -29.16
N LYS A 350 1.84 -24.78 -28.42
CA LYS A 350 0.39 -24.99 -28.50
C LYS A 350 -0.43 -23.71 -28.34
N ASP A 351 0.04 -22.79 -27.51
CA ASP A 351 -0.64 -21.52 -27.18
C ASP A 351 -0.26 -20.38 -28.15
N GLY A 352 0.49 -20.69 -29.22
CA GLY A 352 1.06 -19.74 -30.17
C GLY A 352 2.47 -19.26 -29.82
N PRO A 353 3.15 -18.54 -30.73
CA PRO A 353 4.52 -18.06 -30.53
C PRO A 353 4.69 -17.23 -29.26
N VAL A 354 5.82 -17.37 -28.57
CA VAL A 354 6.06 -16.64 -27.30
C VAL A 354 6.05 -15.13 -27.52
N TRP A 355 6.70 -14.66 -28.59
CA TRP A 355 6.71 -13.24 -28.96
C TRP A 355 5.29 -12.68 -29.08
N SER A 356 4.41 -13.32 -29.86
CA SER A 356 3.04 -12.82 -30.07
C SER A 356 2.25 -12.69 -28.76
N GLN A 357 2.48 -13.61 -27.82
CA GLN A 357 1.83 -13.56 -26.51
C GLN A 357 2.40 -12.43 -25.63
N ILE A 358 3.72 -12.23 -25.63
CA ILE A 358 4.38 -11.11 -24.94
C ILE A 358 3.89 -9.77 -25.51
N TYR A 359 3.91 -9.66 -26.84
CA TYR A 359 3.47 -8.48 -27.58
C TYR A 359 2.03 -8.10 -27.21
N ALA A 360 1.11 -9.07 -27.25
CA ALA A 360 -0.29 -8.84 -26.89
C ALA A 360 -0.46 -8.34 -25.44
N ILE A 361 0.27 -8.91 -24.48
CA ILE A 361 0.22 -8.51 -23.07
C ILE A 361 0.72 -7.07 -22.90
N CYS A 362 1.89 -6.74 -23.46
CA CYS A 362 2.47 -5.41 -23.32
C CYS A 362 1.65 -4.35 -24.08
N LEU A 363 1.13 -4.68 -25.26
CA LEU A 363 0.30 -3.76 -26.05
C LEU A 363 -1.05 -3.51 -25.35
N ASP A 364 -1.67 -4.51 -24.73
CA ASP A 364 -2.90 -4.33 -23.94
C ASP A 364 -2.67 -3.39 -22.74
N LEU A 365 -1.51 -3.49 -22.07
CA LEU A 365 -1.16 -2.55 -21.00
C LEU A 365 -1.09 -1.11 -21.52
N VAL A 366 -0.48 -0.87 -22.68
CA VAL A 366 -0.39 0.46 -23.29
C VAL A 366 -1.78 0.96 -23.73
N LYS A 367 -2.57 0.12 -24.41
CA LYS A 367 -3.95 0.44 -24.83
C LYS A 367 -4.90 0.65 -23.66
N SER A 368 -4.63 0.05 -22.51
CA SER A 368 -5.42 0.26 -21.30
C SER A 368 -5.41 1.72 -20.84
N ILE A 369 -4.34 2.47 -21.14
CA ILE A 369 -4.26 3.92 -20.85
C ILE A 369 -5.30 4.67 -21.70
N GLU A 370 -5.34 4.39 -22.99
CA GLU A 370 -6.32 4.95 -23.92
C GLU A 370 -7.75 4.62 -23.49
N ARG A 371 -8.03 3.36 -23.14
CA ARG A 371 -9.35 2.95 -22.64
C ARG A 371 -9.78 3.76 -21.40
N ARG A 372 -8.87 3.95 -20.44
CA ARG A 372 -9.17 4.72 -19.22
C ARG A 372 -9.44 6.19 -19.50
N ILE A 373 -8.73 6.79 -20.44
CA ILE A 373 -8.98 8.17 -20.89
C ILE A 373 -10.36 8.26 -21.55
N ASP A 374 -10.71 7.30 -22.41
CA ASP A 374 -12.00 7.29 -23.12
C ASP A 374 -13.18 6.99 -22.19
N GLU A 375 -12.96 6.25 -21.11
CA GLU A 375 -13.95 5.95 -20.05
C GLU A 375 -14.12 7.10 -19.05
N TYR A 376 -13.15 8.02 -18.98
CA TYR A 376 -13.18 9.12 -18.03
C TYR A 376 -14.40 10.02 -18.24
N GLY A 377 -15.17 10.23 -17.17
CA GLY A 377 -16.38 11.05 -17.18
C GLY A 377 -17.64 10.33 -17.66
N LYS A 378 -17.55 9.06 -18.09
CA LYS A 378 -18.73 8.24 -18.39
C LYS A 378 -19.26 7.60 -17.10
N PRO A 379 -20.60 7.51 -16.91
CA PRO A 379 -21.16 6.80 -15.77
C PRO A 379 -20.73 5.33 -15.82
N VAL A 380 -20.25 4.80 -14.69
CA VAL A 380 -19.83 3.39 -14.59
C VAL A 380 -21.05 2.52 -14.86
N VAL A 381 -21.08 1.88 -16.03
CA VAL A 381 -22.06 0.84 -16.35
C VAL A 381 -21.75 -0.33 -15.41
N ALA A 382 -22.69 -0.65 -14.53
CA ALA A 382 -22.55 -1.81 -13.65
C ALA A 382 -22.26 -3.05 -14.52
N PRO A 383 -21.27 -3.89 -14.15
CA PRO A 383 -21.05 -5.14 -14.86
C PRO A 383 -22.37 -5.90 -14.92
N PRO A 384 -22.74 -6.52 -16.06
CA PRO A 384 -23.89 -7.40 -16.10
C PRO A 384 -23.72 -8.45 -14.99
N ALA A 385 -24.76 -8.65 -14.18
CA ALA A 385 -24.77 -9.65 -13.13
C ALA A 385 -24.27 -10.98 -13.74
N PRO A 386 -23.39 -11.72 -13.06
CA PRO A 386 -22.95 -13.02 -13.56
C PRO A 386 -24.19 -13.86 -13.86
N VAL A 387 -24.31 -14.31 -15.10
CA VAL A 387 -25.31 -15.31 -15.47
C VAL A 387 -25.00 -16.53 -14.60
N GLU A 388 -25.84 -16.78 -13.60
CA GLU A 388 -25.78 -18.00 -12.80
C GLU A 388 -25.79 -19.17 -13.79
N PRO A 389 -24.81 -20.09 -13.74
CA PRO A 389 -24.89 -21.29 -14.55
C PRO A 389 -26.19 -22.00 -14.19
N GLU A 390 -27.01 -22.29 -15.20
CA GLU A 390 -28.28 -23.02 -15.04
C GLU A 390 -28.03 -24.23 -14.16
N THR A 391 -28.57 -24.16 -12.94
CA THR A 391 -28.58 -25.30 -12.04
C THR A 391 -29.45 -26.34 -12.69
N VAL A 392 -28.81 -27.40 -13.19
CA VAL A 392 -29.49 -28.63 -13.58
C VAL A 392 -30.37 -29.04 -12.40
N ARG A 393 -31.69 -28.88 -12.56
CA ARG A 393 -32.69 -29.20 -11.55
C ARG A 393 -32.60 -30.70 -11.23
N ALA A 394 -31.85 -31.05 -10.19
CA ALA A 394 -32.01 -32.33 -9.55
C ALA A 394 -33.44 -32.38 -8.99
N ARG A 395 -34.22 -33.40 -9.37
CA ARG A 395 -35.55 -33.65 -8.82
C ARG A 395 -35.43 -33.92 -7.32
N SER A 396 -35.52 -32.89 -6.49
CA SER A 396 -35.80 -33.03 -5.07
C SER A 396 -37.26 -32.68 -4.83
N SER A 397 -37.98 -33.64 -4.24
CA SER A 397 -39.33 -33.45 -3.71
C SER A 397 -39.37 -32.21 -2.81
N ALA A 398 -40.39 -31.37 -3.00
CA ALA A 398 -40.62 -30.20 -2.17
C ALA A 398 -40.71 -30.61 -0.67
N PRO A 399 -40.10 -29.86 0.26
CA PRO A 399 -40.31 -30.10 1.67
C PRO A 399 -41.78 -29.84 2.03
N LEU A 400 -42.36 -30.70 2.87
CA LEU A 400 -43.72 -30.52 3.37
C LEU A 400 -43.84 -29.15 4.05
N LYS A 401 -44.92 -28.44 3.72
CA LYS A 401 -45.36 -27.27 4.48
C LYS A 401 -45.81 -27.73 5.87
N GLU A 402 -45.06 -27.34 6.89
CA GLU A 402 -45.53 -27.34 8.27
C GLU A 402 -46.15 -25.97 8.56
N ASP A 403 -47.47 -25.88 8.42
CA ASP A 403 -48.23 -24.75 8.96
C ASP A 403 -48.46 -25.01 10.48
N PRO A 404 -48.07 -24.10 11.38
CA PRO A 404 -48.26 -24.27 12.82
C PRO A 404 -49.75 -24.10 13.21
N ILE A 405 -50.40 -25.20 13.60
CA ILE A 405 -51.83 -25.29 13.95
C ILE A 405 -52.17 -24.72 15.34
N PHE A 406 -51.20 -24.22 16.11
CA PHE A 406 -51.49 -23.60 17.42
C PHE A 406 -51.26 -22.09 17.40
N GLN A 407 -52.37 -21.35 17.40
CA GLN A 407 -52.41 -19.91 17.64
C GLN A 407 -51.89 -19.62 19.05
N ASN A 408 -50.72 -18.99 19.13
CA ASN A 408 -50.38 -18.09 20.23
C ASN A 408 -50.24 -16.68 19.66
N LYS A 409 -50.85 -15.72 20.38
CA LYS A 409 -50.98 -14.27 20.12
C LYS A 409 -49.87 -13.67 19.24
N PRO A 410 -50.18 -12.67 18.38
CA PRO A 410 -49.17 -11.99 17.58
C PRO A 410 -48.12 -11.36 18.51
N ALA A 411 -46.93 -11.96 18.55
CA ALA A 411 -45.77 -11.31 19.12
C ALA A 411 -45.51 -10.08 18.25
N ASN A 412 -45.59 -8.89 18.87
CA ASN A 412 -45.27 -7.62 18.24
C ASN A 412 -43.95 -7.76 17.46
N MET A 413 -44.03 -7.75 16.12
CA MET A 413 -42.88 -7.54 15.25
C MET A 413 -42.33 -6.14 15.57
N THR A 414 -41.39 -6.06 16.49
CA THR A 414 -40.69 -4.82 16.78
C THR A 414 -39.73 -4.50 15.64
N MET A 415 -39.79 -3.25 15.13
CA MET A 415 -38.90 -2.66 14.10
C MET A 415 -37.42 -3.00 14.24
N ARG A 416 -36.95 -3.31 15.47
CA ARG A 416 -35.57 -3.76 15.73
C ARG A 416 -35.19 -5.03 14.98
N GLY A 417 -36.10 -5.99 14.81
CA GLY A 417 -35.80 -7.27 14.16
C GLY A 417 -35.56 -7.16 12.65
N GLU A 418 -36.19 -6.17 11.99
CA GLU A 418 -35.95 -5.89 10.57
C GLU A 418 -34.67 -5.06 10.37
N VAL A 419 -34.37 -4.14 11.29
CA VAL A 419 -33.12 -3.37 11.29
C VAL A 419 -31.91 -4.27 11.54
N GLU A 420 -32.03 -5.26 12.43
CA GLU A 420 -30.98 -6.24 12.71
C GLU A 420 -30.67 -7.11 11.47
N ARG A 421 -31.70 -7.53 10.73
CA ARG A 421 -31.53 -8.23 9.45
C ARG A 421 -30.88 -7.34 8.38
N ALA A 422 -31.26 -6.06 8.30
CA ALA A 422 -30.65 -5.11 7.37
C ALA A 422 -29.16 -4.85 7.68
N ILE A 423 -28.79 -4.72 8.96
CA ILE A 423 -27.41 -4.55 9.40
C ILE A 423 -26.57 -5.80 9.08
N THR A 424 -27.13 -7.01 9.25
CA THR A 424 -26.41 -8.25 8.87
C THR A 424 -26.21 -8.42 7.35
N SER A 425 -27.07 -7.84 6.50
CA SER A 425 -26.88 -7.86 5.05
C SER A 425 -25.86 -6.85 4.50
N VAL A 426 -25.58 -5.78 5.25
CA VAL A 426 -24.62 -4.72 4.87
C VAL A 426 -23.17 -5.21 4.93
N GLY A 427 -22.89 -6.28 5.68
CA GLY A 427 -21.54 -6.85 5.82
C GLY A 427 -21.04 -7.66 4.62
N ARG A 428 -21.84 -7.89 3.56
CA ARG A 428 -21.47 -8.80 2.47
C ARG A 428 -21.02 -8.15 1.16
N HIS A 429 -21.29 -6.86 0.90
CA HIS A 429 -20.95 -6.23 -0.38
C HIS A 429 -20.36 -4.81 -0.21
N PRO A 430 -19.05 -4.61 -0.39
CA PRO A 430 -18.44 -3.28 -0.33
C PRO A 430 -18.77 -2.51 -1.61
N GLY A 431 -19.42 -1.33 -1.48
CA GLY A 431 -19.53 -0.36 -2.58
C GLY A 431 -20.92 0.21 -2.90
N HIS A 432 -21.98 -0.20 -2.21
CA HIS A 432 -23.31 0.38 -2.42
C HIS A 432 -23.64 1.46 -1.38
N SER A 433 -24.22 2.58 -1.84
CA SER A 433 -24.93 3.51 -0.97
C SER A 433 -26.02 2.74 -0.20
N PRO A 434 -26.06 2.81 1.15
CA PRO A 434 -26.99 2.02 1.97
C PRO A 434 -28.47 2.30 1.67
N VAL A 435 -28.79 3.34 0.89
CA VAL A 435 -30.15 3.74 0.54
C VAL A 435 -30.69 3.00 -0.69
N SER A 436 -29.82 2.53 -1.60
CA SER A 436 -30.27 1.92 -2.87
C SER A 436 -30.80 0.50 -2.70
N GLN A 437 -30.29 -0.25 -1.71
CA GLN A 437 -30.64 -1.64 -1.42
C GLN A 437 -31.84 -1.81 -0.47
N LEU A 438 -32.42 -0.72 0.02
CA LEU A 438 -33.60 -0.79 0.88
C LEU A 438 -34.84 -1.23 0.08
N SER A 439 -35.63 -2.14 0.66
CA SER A 439 -36.96 -2.51 0.14
C SER A 439 -37.85 -1.25 0.02
N PRO A 440 -38.85 -1.22 -0.87
CA PRO A 440 -39.73 -0.05 -1.01
C PRO A 440 -40.41 0.35 0.31
N LEU A 441 -40.72 -0.63 1.17
CA LEU A 441 -41.24 -0.40 2.51
C LEU A 441 -40.21 0.29 3.42
N ALA A 442 -38.95 -0.14 3.39
CA ALA A 442 -37.87 0.46 4.16
C ALA A 442 -37.45 1.84 3.60
N LYS A 443 -37.59 2.09 2.29
CA LYS A 443 -37.43 3.42 1.69
C LYS A 443 -38.51 4.39 2.17
N ASN A 444 -39.76 3.92 2.28
CA ASN A 444 -40.87 4.71 2.79
C ASN A 444 -40.74 4.94 4.31
N ALA A 445 -40.26 3.95 5.07
CA ALA A 445 -39.98 4.09 6.49
C ALA A 445 -38.79 5.02 6.76
N LEU A 446 -37.73 4.95 5.95
CA LEU A 446 -36.58 5.87 6.04
C LEU A 446 -36.95 7.29 5.62
N ARG A 447 -37.80 7.46 4.60
CA ARG A 447 -38.38 8.76 4.24
C ARG A 447 -39.25 9.29 5.37
N GLY A 448 -40.16 8.49 5.92
CA GLY A 448 -41.00 8.86 7.05
C GLY A 448 -40.23 9.14 8.34
N ALA A 449 -39.09 8.47 8.56
CA ALA A 449 -38.18 8.73 9.67
C ALA A 449 -37.35 10.01 9.43
N ARG A 450 -36.87 10.24 8.20
CA ARG A 450 -36.20 11.48 7.80
C ARG A 450 -37.13 12.67 7.96
N ASP A 451 -38.38 12.54 7.53
CA ASP A 451 -39.42 13.58 7.62
C ASP A 451 -39.92 13.81 9.06
N ARG A 452 -39.72 12.84 9.98
CA ARG A 452 -40.00 12.97 11.42
C ARG A 452 -38.83 13.53 12.23
N VAL A 453 -37.60 13.28 11.81
CA VAL A 453 -36.38 13.73 12.51
C VAL A 453 -35.94 15.11 12.00
N LEU A 454 -36.30 15.47 10.77
CA LEU A 454 -36.07 16.80 10.19
C LEU A 454 -37.41 17.33 9.69
N SER A 455 -37.91 18.42 10.26
CA SER A 455 -39.11 19.08 9.71
C SER A 455 -38.81 19.59 8.29
N LYS A 456 -39.85 19.70 7.44
CA LYS A 456 -39.69 20.27 6.08
C LYS A 456 -39.02 21.65 6.11
N GLU A 457 -39.28 22.45 7.13
CA GLU A 457 -38.66 23.75 7.38
C GLU A 457 -37.16 23.63 7.72
N GLN A 458 -36.74 22.63 8.50
CA GLN A 458 -35.31 22.38 8.76
C GLN A 458 -34.58 21.87 7.52
N GLN A 459 -35.26 21.11 6.67
CA GLN A 459 -34.71 20.62 5.41
C GLN A 459 -34.59 21.74 4.36
N GLU A 460 -35.54 22.69 4.36
CA GLU A 460 -35.48 23.92 3.58
C GLU A 460 -34.42 24.89 4.11
N ALA A 461 -34.29 25.04 5.43
CA ALA A 461 -33.23 25.82 6.08
C ALA A 461 -31.82 25.28 5.79
N LEU A 462 -31.65 23.95 5.77
CA LEU A 462 -30.42 23.28 5.35
C LEU A 462 -30.15 23.39 3.84
N SER A 463 -31.19 23.61 3.04
CA SER A 463 -31.08 23.83 1.59
C SER A 463 -30.95 25.30 1.19
N SER A 464 -31.02 26.22 2.17
CA SER A 464 -30.97 27.65 1.90
C SER A 464 -29.68 28.02 1.16
N PRO A 465 -29.76 28.84 0.10
CA PRO A 465 -28.59 29.26 -0.67
C PRO A 465 -27.56 30.02 0.18
N GLN A 466 -28.01 30.65 1.27
CA GLN A 466 -27.19 31.34 2.26
C GLN A 466 -26.38 30.38 3.15
N LEU A 467 -26.97 29.27 3.61
CA LEU A 467 -26.23 28.25 4.37
C LEU A 467 -25.21 27.55 3.45
N ARG A 468 -25.59 27.27 2.19
CA ARG A 468 -24.67 26.70 1.19
C ARG A 468 -23.49 27.62 0.91
N SER A 469 -23.72 28.93 0.75
CA SER A 469 -22.64 29.88 0.53
C SER A 469 -21.74 30.03 1.76
N GLN A 470 -22.31 30.07 2.98
CA GLN A 470 -21.53 30.10 4.23
C GLN A 470 -20.69 28.83 4.44
N VAL A 471 -21.27 27.65 4.19
CA VAL A 471 -20.55 26.37 4.24
C VAL A 471 -19.44 26.33 3.19
N GLN A 472 -19.70 26.84 1.99
CA GLN A 472 -18.69 26.94 0.93
C GLN A 472 -17.56 27.89 1.31
N THR A 473 -17.85 29.06 1.88
CA THR A 473 -16.85 30.01 2.37
C THR A 473 -16.01 29.39 3.48
N TRP A 474 -16.64 28.75 4.47
CA TRP A 474 -15.94 28.06 5.55
C TRP A 474 -15.08 26.90 5.04
N ALA A 475 -15.60 26.11 4.10
CA ALA A 475 -14.86 25.03 3.46
C ALA A 475 -13.62 25.58 2.72
N LEU A 476 -13.75 26.69 2.00
CA LEU A 476 -12.62 27.35 1.34
C LEU A 476 -11.60 27.88 2.36
N THR A 477 -12.04 28.46 3.48
CA THR A 477 -11.15 28.88 4.57
C THR A 477 -10.36 27.70 5.14
N VAL A 478 -11.03 26.56 5.37
CA VAL A 478 -10.39 25.32 5.86
C VAL A 478 -9.40 24.76 4.83
N ILE A 479 -9.78 24.74 3.55
CA ILE A 479 -8.94 24.23 2.45
C ILE A 479 -7.72 25.12 2.22
N ASN A 480 -7.87 26.44 2.31
CA ASN A 480 -6.78 27.40 2.11
C ASN A 480 -5.78 27.41 3.26
N ASN A 481 -6.17 26.94 4.45
CA ASN A 481 -5.24 26.81 5.57
C ASN A 481 -4.11 25.81 5.26
N GLU A 482 -2.86 26.24 5.38
CA GLU A 482 -1.69 25.42 5.08
C GLU A 482 -1.46 24.28 6.09
N TRP A 483 -1.91 24.44 7.33
CA TRP A 483 -1.65 23.50 8.41
C TRP A 483 -2.43 22.19 8.28
N PHE A 484 -3.69 22.26 7.84
CA PHE A 484 -4.59 21.10 7.75
C PHE A 484 -5.38 21.03 6.44
N GLY A 485 -5.44 22.11 5.66
CA GLY A 485 -6.18 22.12 4.39
C GLY A 485 -5.67 21.09 3.40
N TRP A 486 -4.36 20.78 3.43
CA TRP A 486 -3.71 19.78 2.58
C TRP A 486 -4.35 18.37 2.65
N ILE A 487 -5.04 18.04 3.75
CA ILE A 487 -5.75 16.77 3.94
C ILE A 487 -6.95 16.65 2.98
N PHE A 488 -7.60 17.77 2.66
CA PHE A 488 -8.80 17.82 1.83
C PHE A 488 -8.51 18.19 0.37
N ARG A 489 -7.35 18.82 0.10
CA ARG A 489 -6.94 19.25 -1.25
C ARG A 489 -6.82 18.05 -2.20
N GLN A 490 -7.62 18.06 -3.26
CA GLN A 490 -7.46 17.14 -4.38
C GLN A 490 -6.53 17.74 -5.43
N GLY A 491 -5.28 17.27 -5.48
CA GLY A 491 -4.28 17.78 -6.40
C GLY A 491 -4.50 17.30 -7.84
N PHE A 492 -4.22 18.16 -8.81
CA PHE A 492 -4.23 17.82 -10.25
C PHE A 492 -3.41 16.55 -10.54
N ARG A 493 -2.17 16.49 -10.02
CA ARG A 493 -1.27 15.32 -10.16
C ARG A 493 -1.95 14.02 -9.77
N ASN A 494 -2.55 13.96 -8.58
CA ASN A 494 -3.15 12.73 -8.04
C ASN A 494 -4.32 12.26 -8.89
N ARG A 495 -5.21 13.20 -9.28
CA ARG A 495 -6.39 12.91 -10.08
C ARG A 495 -6.00 12.46 -11.48
N LEU A 496 -5.08 13.18 -12.15
CA LEU A 496 -4.62 12.83 -13.49
C LEU A 496 -3.90 11.47 -13.49
N THR A 497 -3.00 11.25 -12.53
CA THR A 497 -2.25 9.99 -12.41
C THR A 497 -3.16 8.81 -12.12
N ALA A 498 -4.21 8.98 -11.32
CA ALA A 498 -5.21 7.93 -11.06
C ALA A 498 -5.99 7.52 -12.30
N VAL A 499 -6.26 8.45 -13.23
CA VAL A 499 -6.89 8.12 -14.52
C VAL A 499 -5.92 7.40 -15.43
N ILE A 500 -4.70 7.93 -15.57
CA ILE A 500 -3.72 7.41 -16.53
C ILE A 500 -3.15 6.06 -16.10
N LEU A 501 -2.74 5.89 -14.83
CA LEU A 501 -2.16 4.64 -14.33
C LEU A 501 -3.22 3.65 -13.82
N GLY A 502 -4.44 4.12 -13.54
CA GLY A 502 -5.56 3.32 -13.06
C GLY A 502 -5.70 3.26 -11.53
N THR A 503 -6.73 2.55 -11.07
CA THR A 503 -7.04 2.30 -9.65
C THR A 503 -7.12 0.78 -9.42
N PRO A 504 -6.84 0.25 -8.20
CA PRO A 504 -6.64 0.94 -6.92
C PRO A 504 -5.18 1.35 -6.62
N TYR A 505 -4.19 0.93 -7.40
CA TYR A 505 -2.77 1.25 -7.19
C TYR A 505 -2.15 1.95 -8.40
N LEU A 506 -1.39 3.02 -8.14
CA LEU A 506 -0.64 3.82 -9.09
C LEU A 506 0.70 3.15 -9.36
N GLU A 507 0.67 2.10 -10.17
CA GLU A 507 1.88 1.38 -10.53
C GLU A 507 2.43 1.87 -11.87
N LEU A 508 3.49 2.68 -11.79
CA LEU A 508 4.17 3.27 -12.95
C LEU A 508 5.07 2.27 -13.70
N SER A 509 5.78 1.41 -12.96
CA SER A 509 6.81 0.52 -13.52
C SER A 509 6.28 -0.46 -14.55
N GLN A 510 5.08 -1.04 -14.38
CA GLN A 510 4.49 -1.95 -15.36
C GLN A 510 4.34 -1.30 -16.75
N TYR A 511 3.95 -0.01 -16.81
CA TYR A 511 3.73 0.68 -18.07
C TYR A 511 5.06 1.05 -18.74
N LEU A 512 6.00 1.59 -17.96
CA LEU A 512 7.34 1.93 -18.46
C LEU A 512 8.08 0.69 -18.96
N ASN A 513 8.03 -0.41 -18.20
CA ASN A 513 8.61 -1.68 -18.61
C ASN A 513 7.91 -2.23 -19.87
N ALA A 514 6.58 -2.18 -19.96
CA ALA A 514 5.87 -2.64 -21.17
C ALA A 514 6.25 -1.83 -22.41
N MET A 515 6.37 -0.51 -22.30
CA MET A 515 6.81 0.37 -23.40
C MET A 515 8.24 0.03 -23.85
N ASP A 516 9.15 -0.13 -22.89
CA ASP A 516 10.54 -0.49 -23.16
C ASP A 516 10.67 -1.89 -23.77
N ILE A 517 9.89 -2.86 -23.30
CA ILE A 517 9.85 -4.21 -23.87
C ILE A 517 9.42 -4.15 -25.33
N LEU A 518 8.32 -3.44 -25.62
CA LEU A 518 7.82 -3.32 -27.00
C LEU A 518 8.84 -2.64 -27.91
N SER A 519 9.42 -1.50 -27.51
CA SER A 519 10.35 -0.79 -28.37
C SER A 519 11.66 -1.56 -28.58
N LEU A 520 12.25 -2.08 -27.51
CA LEU A 520 13.56 -2.73 -27.58
C LEU A 520 13.52 -4.09 -28.26
N PHE A 521 12.48 -4.90 -28.04
CA PHE A 521 12.37 -6.15 -28.79
C PHE A 521 12.17 -5.89 -30.29
N LEU A 522 11.38 -4.89 -30.67
CA LEU A 522 11.22 -4.53 -32.09
C LEU A 522 12.54 -4.04 -32.69
N VAL A 523 13.26 -3.14 -32.02
CA VAL A 523 14.56 -2.66 -32.52
C VAL A 523 15.56 -3.81 -32.66
N ASN A 524 15.68 -4.66 -31.64
CA ASN A 524 16.60 -5.79 -31.68
C ASN A 524 16.15 -6.90 -32.65
N SER A 525 14.88 -6.94 -33.07
CA SER A 525 14.39 -7.96 -34.00
C SER A 525 15.06 -7.87 -35.37
N LEU A 526 15.51 -6.68 -35.78
CA LEU A 526 16.22 -6.48 -37.06
C LEU A 526 17.44 -7.41 -37.21
N GLN A 527 18.12 -7.72 -36.11
CA GLN A 527 19.31 -8.57 -36.09
C GLN A 527 19.05 -9.96 -35.50
N GLU A 528 18.08 -10.07 -34.58
CA GLU A 528 17.91 -11.26 -33.74
C GLU A 528 16.72 -12.15 -34.16
N ASP A 529 15.73 -11.63 -34.89
CA ASP A 529 14.52 -12.37 -35.30
C ASP A 529 14.69 -13.02 -36.68
N LYS A 530 15.14 -14.28 -36.67
CA LYS A 530 15.36 -15.08 -37.89
C LYS A 530 14.10 -15.32 -38.72
N PHE A 531 12.92 -15.28 -38.09
CA PHE A 531 11.66 -15.67 -38.73
C PHE A 531 10.78 -14.46 -39.09
N GLY A 532 11.18 -13.25 -38.71
CA GLY A 532 10.45 -12.01 -39.01
C GLY A 532 9.05 -11.96 -38.36
N ASN A 533 8.90 -12.57 -37.19
CA ASN A 533 7.66 -12.55 -36.41
C ASN A 533 7.36 -11.14 -35.87
N ALA A 534 8.37 -10.45 -35.35
CA ALA A 534 8.24 -9.15 -34.72
C ALA A 534 8.01 -8.01 -35.73
N HIS A 535 8.52 -8.15 -36.97
CA HIS A 535 8.35 -7.14 -38.03
C HIS A 535 6.87 -6.85 -38.34
N ARG A 536 6.00 -7.85 -38.21
CA ARG A 536 4.54 -7.71 -38.46
C ARG A 536 3.87 -6.76 -37.48
N ASP A 537 4.44 -6.59 -36.30
CA ASP A 537 3.88 -5.84 -35.19
C ASP A 537 4.38 -4.38 -35.13
N VAL A 538 5.37 -4.02 -35.95
CA VAL A 538 5.99 -2.68 -35.96
C VAL A 538 4.96 -1.60 -36.26
N ALA A 539 4.19 -1.75 -37.33
CA ALA A 539 3.23 -0.74 -37.76
C ALA A 539 2.12 -0.51 -36.72
N THR A 540 1.65 -1.58 -36.09
CA THR A 540 0.66 -1.52 -35.01
C THR A 540 1.21 -0.79 -33.79
N THR A 541 2.49 -1.03 -33.47
CA THR A 541 3.15 -0.40 -32.32
C THR A 541 3.33 1.09 -32.53
N ILE A 542 3.84 1.50 -33.70
CA ILE A 542 3.99 2.92 -34.07
C ILE A 542 2.66 3.64 -33.95
N ARG A 543 1.60 3.12 -34.60
CA ARG A 543 0.25 3.72 -34.55
C ARG A 543 -0.30 3.80 -33.12
N THR A 544 -0.11 2.74 -32.33
CA THR A 544 -0.59 2.70 -30.94
C THR A 544 0.14 3.72 -30.07
N PHE A 545 1.48 3.79 -30.17
CA PHE A 545 2.27 4.76 -29.39
C PHE A 545 1.91 6.20 -29.78
N THR A 546 1.81 6.50 -31.08
CA THR A 546 1.36 7.82 -31.58
C THR A 546 -0.03 8.17 -31.07
N SER A 547 -1.01 7.25 -31.15
CA SER A 547 -2.36 7.46 -30.62
C SER A 547 -2.35 7.78 -29.12
N VAL A 548 -1.65 6.97 -28.33
CA VAL A 548 -1.63 7.11 -26.87
C VAL A 548 -0.93 8.40 -26.44
N ILE A 549 0.18 8.80 -27.07
CA ILE A 549 0.85 10.08 -26.81
C ILE A 549 -0.13 11.24 -27.04
N ASN A 550 -0.75 11.28 -28.22
CA ASN A 550 -1.67 12.37 -28.59
C ASN A 550 -2.88 12.41 -27.65
N LYS A 551 -3.43 11.26 -27.26
CA LYS A 551 -4.54 11.19 -26.30
C LYS A 551 -4.14 11.68 -24.92
N ILE A 552 -2.98 11.28 -24.40
CA ILE A 552 -2.50 11.72 -23.09
C ILE A 552 -2.28 13.24 -23.09
N GLU A 553 -1.59 13.79 -24.09
CA GLU A 553 -1.30 15.23 -24.16
C GLU A 553 -2.57 16.06 -24.35
N ALA A 554 -3.50 15.62 -25.21
CA ALA A 554 -4.79 16.28 -25.40
C ALA A 554 -5.67 16.21 -24.14
N PHE A 555 -5.64 15.06 -23.43
CA PHE A 555 -6.38 14.87 -22.19
C PHE A 555 -5.83 15.75 -21.07
N GLU A 556 -4.51 15.77 -20.87
CA GLU A 556 -3.83 16.62 -19.90
C GLU A 556 -4.15 18.11 -20.12
N ALA A 557 -4.13 18.57 -21.38
CA ALA A 557 -4.43 19.96 -21.72
C ALA A 557 -5.86 20.37 -21.33
N ARG A 558 -6.82 19.44 -21.47
CA ARG A 558 -8.26 19.64 -21.19
C ARG A 558 -8.65 19.25 -19.76
N PHE A 559 -7.76 18.64 -18.98
CA PHE A 559 -8.11 18.09 -17.67
C PHE A 559 -8.45 19.20 -16.67
N PRO A 560 -9.62 19.16 -16.01
CA PRO A 560 -10.05 20.24 -15.13
C PRO A 560 -9.30 20.22 -13.80
N VAL A 561 -8.75 21.38 -13.42
CA VAL A 561 -8.21 21.60 -12.07
C VAL A 561 -9.36 21.58 -11.07
N HIS A 562 -9.22 20.83 -9.98
CA HIS A 562 -10.26 20.77 -8.95
C HIS A 562 -10.28 22.07 -8.16
N TRP A 563 -11.46 22.55 -7.76
CA TRP A 563 -11.60 23.80 -7.00
C TRP A 563 -10.88 23.81 -5.64
N THR A 564 -10.58 22.63 -5.08
CA THR A 564 -9.80 22.48 -3.84
C THR A 564 -8.29 22.57 -4.04
N ASP A 565 -7.80 22.55 -5.29
CA ASP A 565 -6.37 22.64 -5.57
C ASP A 565 -5.91 24.10 -5.50
N VAL A 566 -5.34 24.48 -4.36
CA VAL A 566 -4.85 25.84 -4.10
C VAL A 566 -3.62 26.17 -4.96
N LYS A 567 -2.76 25.19 -5.22
CA LYS A 567 -1.51 25.43 -5.96
C LYS A 567 -1.74 25.54 -7.47
N GLN A 568 -2.85 24.99 -7.97
CA GLN A 568 -3.22 24.94 -9.39
C GLN A 568 -2.09 24.45 -10.30
N SER A 569 -1.14 23.69 -9.76
CA SER A 569 0.03 23.22 -10.48
C SER A 569 -0.37 22.06 -11.39
N ARG A 570 -0.13 22.22 -12.68
CA ARG A 570 -0.38 21.17 -13.68
C ARG A 570 0.77 20.16 -13.82
N ALA A 571 1.74 20.17 -12.90
CA ALA A 571 2.88 19.27 -12.95
C ALA A 571 2.50 17.85 -12.47
N ALA A 572 2.71 16.85 -13.33
CA ALA A 572 2.48 15.44 -13.02
C ALA A 572 3.67 14.57 -13.48
N PRO A 573 4.72 14.42 -12.65
CA PRO A 573 5.97 13.76 -13.06
C PRO A 573 5.79 12.29 -13.46
N GLU A 574 4.82 11.58 -12.87
CA GLU A 574 4.51 10.19 -13.26
C GLU A 574 3.96 10.10 -14.68
N VAL A 575 3.09 11.05 -15.05
CA VAL A 575 2.50 11.13 -16.39
C VAL A 575 3.56 11.58 -17.39
N ASP A 576 4.40 12.53 -17.00
CA ASP A 576 5.55 12.97 -17.80
C ASP A 576 6.51 11.79 -18.08
N ALA A 577 6.75 10.93 -17.10
CA ALA A 577 7.57 9.73 -17.27
C ALA A 577 6.95 8.76 -18.29
N VAL A 578 5.62 8.59 -18.28
CA VAL A 578 4.89 7.79 -19.28
C VAL A 578 5.02 8.39 -20.68
N ILE A 579 4.79 9.71 -20.82
CA ILE A 579 4.90 10.41 -22.11
C ILE A 579 6.33 10.30 -22.63
N SER A 580 7.32 10.61 -21.79
CA SER A 580 8.74 10.50 -22.12
C SER A 580 9.08 9.08 -22.59
N ALA A 581 8.58 8.06 -21.89
CA ALA A 581 8.81 6.67 -22.26
C ALA A 581 8.24 6.30 -23.63
N LEU A 582 7.00 6.68 -23.89
CA LEU A 582 6.35 6.47 -25.19
C LEU A 582 7.09 7.20 -26.31
N LYS A 583 7.49 8.46 -26.09
CA LYS A 583 8.21 9.25 -27.09
C LYS A 583 9.59 8.67 -27.40
N THR A 584 10.34 8.28 -26.38
CA THR A 584 11.65 7.61 -26.56
C THR A 584 11.48 6.30 -27.32
N GLY A 585 10.56 5.43 -26.90
CA GLY A 585 10.31 4.15 -27.57
C GLY A 585 9.83 4.33 -29.02
N LEU A 586 8.94 5.30 -29.27
CA LEU A 586 8.46 5.63 -30.62
C LEU A 586 9.60 6.15 -31.50
N SER A 587 10.44 7.06 -30.98
CA SER A 587 11.59 7.59 -31.72
C SER A 587 12.56 6.49 -32.13
N GLN A 588 12.87 5.56 -31.21
CA GLN A 588 13.77 4.44 -31.48
C GLN A 588 13.22 3.50 -32.56
N VAL A 589 11.94 3.14 -32.47
CA VAL A 589 11.33 2.25 -33.46
C VAL A 589 11.23 2.95 -34.82
N VAL A 590 10.85 4.23 -34.87
CA VAL A 590 10.75 4.98 -36.12
C VAL A 590 12.12 5.16 -36.78
N SER A 591 13.18 5.48 -36.01
CA SER A 591 14.51 5.69 -36.59
C SER A 591 15.07 4.42 -37.24
N GLU A 592 14.84 3.25 -36.65
CA GLU A 592 15.36 1.98 -37.14
C GLU A 592 14.53 1.40 -38.30
N PHE A 593 13.22 1.63 -38.31
CA PHE A 593 12.31 1.04 -39.31
C PHE A 593 11.84 1.99 -40.43
N GLU A 594 12.25 3.26 -40.43
CA GLU A 594 11.86 4.23 -41.46
C GLU A 594 12.25 3.78 -42.88
N CYS A 595 13.44 3.20 -43.04
CA CYS A 595 13.92 2.70 -44.33
C CYS A 595 13.09 1.52 -44.86
N TYR A 596 12.39 0.79 -44.01
CA TYR A 596 11.53 -0.35 -44.35
C TYR A 596 10.04 0.02 -44.40
N SER A 597 9.70 1.31 -44.40
CA SER A 597 8.31 1.79 -44.27
C SER A 597 7.34 1.27 -45.34
N SER A 598 7.80 1.11 -46.58
CA SER A 598 7.00 0.55 -47.68
C SER A 598 6.51 -0.86 -47.37
N ASP A 599 7.39 -1.68 -46.81
CA ASP A 599 7.17 -3.11 -46.62
C ASP A 599 6.33 -3.37 -45.36
N LEU A 600 6.43 -2.47 -44.39
CA LEU A 600 5.69 -2.49 -43.13
C LEU A 600 4.27 -1.92 -43.24
N ARG A 601 3.81 -1.56 -44.45
CA ARG A 601 2.49 -0.93 -44.68
C ARG A 601 2.33 0.35 -43.85
N LEU A 602 3.40 1.13 -43.72
CA LEU A 602 3.39 2.44 -43.08
C LEU A 602 3.30 3.52 -44.16
N ASN A 603 2.27 4.35 -44.07
CA ASN A 603 2.14 5.48 -44.99
C ASN A 603 3.09 6.60 -44.57
N ARG A 604 3.52 7.45 -45.51
CA ARG A 604 4.33 8.65 -45.21
C ARG A 604 3.67 9.54 -44.15
N THR A 605 2.34 9.59 -44.13
CA THR A 605 1.55 10.29 -43.11
C THR A 605 1.73 9.68 -41.72
N ASP A 606 1.75 8.35 -41.59
CA ASP A 606 1.94 7.66 -40.31
C ASP A 606 3.32 7.99 -39.73
N ILE A 607 4.36 7.99 -40.57
CA ILE A 607 5.73 8.34 -40.15
C ILE A 607 5.83 9.80 -39.74
N ARG A 608 5.20 10.71 -40.51
CA ARG A 608 5.17 12.14 -40.17
C ARG A 608 4.51 12.36 -38.81
N LEU A 609 3.33 11.79 -38.60
CA LEU A 609 2.60 11.90 -37.33
C LEU A 609 3.38 11.26 -36.18
N ALA A 610 4.07 10.15 -36.42
CA ALA A 610 4.91 9.51 -35.42
C ALA A 610 6.11 10.37 -35.03
N LYS A 611 6.78 11.01 -36.00
CA LYS A 611 7.88 11.96 -35.75
C LYS A 611 7.40 13.20 -35.02
N GLU A 612 6.25 13.75 -35.39
CA GLU A 612 5.63 14.88 -34.69
C GLU A 612 5.29 14.53 -33.23
N ALA A 613 4.71 13.35 -32.98
CA ALA A 613 4.39 12.88 -31.63
C ALA A 613 5.64 12.56 -30.80
N ALA A 614 6.70 12.04 -31.41
CA ALA A 614 7.96 11.72 -30.75
C ALA A 614 8.80 12.97 -30.41
N ALA A 615 8.51 14.12 -31.02
CA ALA A 615 9.26 15.34 -30.81
C ALA A 615 9.23 15.78 -29.32
N PRO A 616 10.37 16.29 -28.79
CA PRO A 616 10.43 16.81 -27.44
C PRO A 616 9.38 17.90 -27.22
N ARG A 617 8.71 17.87 -26.08
CA ARG A 617 7.75 18.91 -25.72
C ARG A 617 8.53 20.20 -25.44
N ALA A 618 8.31 21.24 -26.25
CA ALA A 618 8.78 22.58 -25.93
C ALA A 618 8.02 23.08 -24.70
N ARG A 619 8.54 22.82 -23.49
CA ARG A 619 8.01 23.46 -22.29
C ARG A 619 8.42 24.92 -22.34
N ALA A 620 7.42 25.81 -22.30
CA ALA A 620 7.65 27.19 -21.89
C ALA A 620 8.42 27.14 -20.56
N GLN A 621 9.59 27.75 -20.53
CA GLN A 621 10.37 27.91 -19.31
C GLN A 621 9.43 28.52 -18.24
N PRO A 622 9.47 28.06 -16.99
CA PRO A 622 8.83 28.82 -15.93
C PRO A 622 9.46 30.21 -15.98
N GLU A 623 8.64 31.23 -16.25
CA GLU A 623 9.03 32.61 -15.98
C GLU A 623 9.61 32.61 -14.58
N MET A 624 10.91 32.88 -14.48
CA MET A 624 11.52 33.23 -13.21
C MET A 624 10.67 34.38 -12.70
N ALA A 625 9.91 34.12 -11.64
CA ALA A 625 9.28 35.16 -10.85
C ALA A 625 10.42 36.02 -10.27
N GLN A 626 10.85 36.99 -11.07
CA GLN A 626 11.43 38.23 -10.59
C GLN A 626 10.31 38.95 -9.85
N ALA A 627 10.36 38.97 -8.52
CA ALA A 627 10.10 40.15 -7.70
C ALA A 627 10.07 39.78 -6.20
N SER A 628 11.03 40.37 -5.49
CA SER A 628 10.91 41.00 -4.16
C SER A 628 10.54 40.15 -2.94
#